data_AF-A0A8T7CMI2-F1
#
_entry.id   AF-A0A8T7CMI2-F1
#
_cell.length_a   1.000
_cell.length_b   1.000
_cell.length_c   1.000
_cell.angle_alpha   90.00
_cell.angle_beta   90.00
_cell.angle_gamma   90.00
#
_symmetry.space_group_name_H-M   'P 1'
#
loop_
_entity.id
_entity.type
_entity.pdbx_description
1 polymer ?
#
loop_
_entity_poly.entity_id
_entity_poly.type
_entity_poly.pdbx_seq_one_letter_code
_entity_poly.pdbx_strand_id
1 'polypeptide(L)'
;MAKRWYVVHAYSGFEKHVMRTLKERVALDGMEDKFGEILVPTEEVVEMREGKKRKSERKFYPGYVLVQMEMDDATWHLVKNTPRVLGFIGGTKDKPAP
;
A
#
# COMPACT_ATOMS: atom_id res chain seq x y z
N MET A 1 7.44 -16.19 11.89
CA MET A 1 6.62 -17.13 11.11
C MET A 1 6.73 -16.71 9.64
N ALA A 2 5.95 -17.28 8.71
CA ALA A 2 6.13 -16.99 7.28
C ALA A 2 5.50 -15.63 6.91
N LYS A 3 6.32 -14.69 6.42
CA LYS A 3 5.83 -13.43 5.84
C LYS A 3 5.05 -13.73 4.55
N ARG A 4 3.85 -13.18 4.43
CA ARG A 4 2.96 -13.37 3.27
C ARG A 4 2.74 -12.04 2.58
N TRP A 5 2.43 -12.11 1.30
CA TRP A 5 2.10 -10.92 0.52
C TRP A 5 0.63 -10.58 0.70
N TYR A 6 0.37 -9.32 1.06
CA TYR A 6 -0.96 -8.78 1.22
C TYR A 6 -1.15 -7.61 0.28
N VAL A 7 -2.36 -7.52 -0.27
CA VAL A 7 -2.74 -6.41 -1.13
C VAL A 7 -3.53 -5.41 -0.29
N VAL A 8 -3.08 -4.16 -0.30
CA VAL A 8 -3.70 -3.04 0.38
C VAL A 8 -4.29 -2.12 -0.67
N HIS A 9 -5.58 -1.82 -0.53
CA HIS A 9 -6.25 -0.81 -1.33
C HIS A 9 -6.05 0.56 -0.68
N ALA A 10 -5.53 1.50 -1.46
CA ALA A 10 -5.21 2.86 -1.08
C ALA A 10 -5.86 3.85 -2.05
N TYR A 11 -5.96 5.12 -1.66
CA TYR A 11 -6.43 6.15 -2.58
C TYR A 11 -5.44 6.33 -3.74
N SER A 12 -5.97 6.27 -4.95
CA SER A 12 -5.25 6.59 -6.19
C SER A 12 -4.50 7.93 -6.07
N GLY A 13 -3.19 7.91 -6.32
CA GLY A 13 -2.33 9.10 -6.31
C GLY A 13 -1.66 9.35 -4.96
N PHE A 14 -2.00 8.56 -3.95
CA PHE A 14 -1.39 8.58 -2.63
C PHE A 14 -0.65 7.30 -2.30
N GLU A 15 -0.50 6.34 -3.22
CA GLU A 15 0.13 5.04 -2.93
C GLU A 15 1.58 5.19 -2.45
N LYS A 16 2.37 6.07 -3.07
CA LYS A 16 3.73 6.40 -2.61
C LYS A 16 3.75 7.02 -1.21
N HIS A 17 2.75 7.85 -0.90
CA HIS A 17 2.63 8.46 0.42
C HIS A 17 2.26 7.40 1.46
N VAL A 18 1.31 6.52 1.14
CA VAL A 18 0.89 5.39 1.97
C VAL A 18 2.06 4.46 2.27
N MET A 19 2.87 4.12 1.26
CA MET A 19 4.10 3.34 1.44
C MET A 19 5.06 3.99 2.44
N ARG A 20 5.32 5.30 2.30
CA ARG A 20 6.21 6.02 3.21
C ARG A 20 5.66 6.06 4.64
N THR A 21 4.38 6.40 4.78
CA THR A 21 3.71 6.45 6.09
C THR A 21 3.66 5.08 6.76
N LEU A 22 3.45 4.01 5.98
CA LEU A 22 3.54 2.64 6.48
C LEU A 22 4.95 2.36 7.02
N LYS A 23 6.00 2.63 6.23
CA LYS A 23 7.39 2.44 6.69
C LYS A 23 7.70 3.22 7.96
N GLU A 24 7.30 4.49 8.02
CA GLU A 24 7.50 5.33 9.20
C GLU A 24 6.79 4.75 10.43
N ARG A 25 5.53 4.31 10.30
CA ARG A 25 4.79 3.71 11.41
C ARG A 25 5.35 2.37 11.86
N VAL A 26 5.76 1.54 10.92
CA VAL A 26 6.40 0.26 11.22
C VAL A 26 7.68 0.49 12.04
N ALA A 27 8.47 1.51 11.69
CA ALA A 27 9.65 1.90 12.45
C ALA A 27 9.30 2.48 13.84
N LEU A 28 8.24 3.29 13.94
CA LEU A 28 7.78 3.86 15.22
C LEU A 28 7.25 2.80 16.19
N ASP A 29 6.49 1.82 15.70
CA ASP A 29 5.93 0.72 16.48
C ASP A 29 6.96 -0.42 16.71
N GLY A 30 8.17 -0.33 16.14
CA GLY A 30 9.19 -1.37 16.24
C GLY A 30 8.77 -2.69 15.60
N MET A 31 7.91 -2.65 14.58
CA MET A 31 7.38 -3.84 13.89
C MET A 31 8.16 -4.20 12.62
N GLU A 32 9.38 -3.70 12.47
CA GLU A 32 10.25 -3.95 11.30
C GLU A 32 10.50 -5.45 11.08
N ASP A 33 10.50 -6.27 12.13
CA ASP A 33 10.62 -7.71 12.02
C ASP A 33 9.39 -8.37 11.38
N LYS A 34 8.19 -7.80 11.61
CA LYS A 34 6.91 -8.32 11.11
C LYS A 34 6.59 -7.85 9.70
N PHE A 35 7.09 -6.70 9.29
CA PHE A 35 7.00 -6.22 7.92
C PHE A 35 8.22 -6.63 7.12
N GLY A 36 8.06 -6.78 5.81
CA GLY A 36 9.13 -7.07 4.87
C GLY A 36 9.18 -5.97 3.83
N GLU A 37 9.04 -6.36 2.58
CA GLU A 37 9.02 -5.42 1.47
C GLU A 37 7.62 -4.81 1.23
N ILE A 38 7.61 -3.51 0.92
CA ILE A 38 6.41 -2.78 0.50
C ILE A 38 6.63 -2.31 -0.93
N LEU A 39 5.80 -2.79 -1.84
CA LEU A 39 5.86 -2.50 -3.28
C LEU A 39 4.62 -1.72 -3.70
N VAL A 40 4.84 -0.71 -4.54
CA VAL A 40 3.75 0.11 -5.09
C VAL A 40 3.71 -0.08 -6.61
N PRO A 41 2.70 -0.77 -7.17
CA PRO A 41 2.50 -0.92 -8.62
C PRO A 41 1.93 0.35 -9.26
N THR A 42 2.55 1.50 -9.01
CA THR A 42 2.19 2.76 -9.67
C THR A 42 3.13 3.08 -10.81
N GLU A 43 2.58 3.25 -12.00
CA GLU A 43 3.31 3.79 -13.14
C GLU A 43 3.08 5.31 -13.22
N GLU A 44 4.15 6.09 -13.03
CA GLU A 44 4.10 7.55 -13.21
C GLU A 44 4.13 7.89 -14.69
N VAL A 45 2.96 8.07 -15.30
CA VAL A 45 2.86 8.52 -16.68
C VAL A 45 2.95 10.06 -16.72
N VAL A 46 4.02 10.58 -17.32
CA VAL A 46 4.18 12.01 -17.61
C VAL A 46 3.84 12.23 -19.07
N GLU A 47 2.56 12.39 -19.41
CA GLU A 47 2.18 12.79 -20.77
C GLU A 47 2.40 14.29 -20.99
N MET A 48 3.19 14.63 -22.02
CA MET A 48 3.25 15.96 -22.61
C MET A 48 2.30 16.02 -23.81
N ARG A 49 1.31 16.92 -23.78
CA ARG A 49 0.50 17.29 -24.97
C ARG A 49 0.42 18.81 -25.08
N GLU A 50 0.76 19.33 -26.26
CA GLU A 50 0.66 20.75 -26.64
C GLU A 50 1.43 21.75 -25.75
N GLY A 51 2.66 21.42 -25.34
CA GLY A 51 3.53 22.35 -24.61
C GLY A 51 3.07 22.69 -23.18
N LYS A 52 1.93 22.18 -22.72
CA LYS A 52 1.44 22.30 -21.34
C LYS A 52 1.49 20.92 -20.66
N LYS A 53 2.27 20.81 -19.58
CA LYS A 53 2.34 19.60 -18.75
C LYS A 53 0.97 19.36 -18.09
N ARG A 54 0.17 18.43 -18.62
CA ARG A 54 -1.02 17.92 -17.94
C ARG A 54 -0.72 16.49 -17.45
N LYS A 55 -0.67 16.30 -16.13
CA LYS A 55 -0.54 14.97 -15.53
C LYS A 55 -1.81 14.17 -15.87
N SER A 56 -1.72 13.23 -16.80
CA SER A 56 -2.80 12.31 -17.10
C SER A 56 -2.37 10.93 -16.64
N GLU A 57 -2.93 10.46 -15.52
CA GLU A 57 -2.59 9.16 -14.94
C GLU A 57 -3.46 8.07 -15.59
N ARG A 58 -2.92 7.29 -16.54
CA ARG A 58 -3.61 6.08 -17.02
C ARG A 58 -3.15 4.89 -16.18
N LYS A 59 -3.89 4.61 -15.11
CA LYS A 59 -3.54 3.59 -14.12
C LYS A 59 -4.12 2.24 -14.53
N PHE A 60 -3.25 1.25 -14.73
CA PHE A 60 -3.66 -0.14 -15.01
C PHE A 60 -4.40 -0.76 -13.82
N TYR A 61 -4.05 -0.38 -12.58
CA TYR A 61 -4.79 -0.69 -11.36
C TYR A 61 -4.56 0.42 -10.32
N PRO A 62 -5.34 1.51 -10.34
CA PRO A 62 -5.18 2.62 -9.40
C PRO A 62 -5.47 2.18 -7.97
N GLY A 63 -4.58 2.48 -7.04
CA GLY A 63 -4.85 2.37 -5.61
C GLY A 63 -4.44 1.04 -5.00
N TYR A 64 -3.45 0.33 -5.51
CA TYR A 64 -2.97 -0.91 -4.89
C TYR A 64 -1.55 -0.75 -4.36
N VAL A 65 -1.30 -1.31 -3.18
CA VAL A 65 0.02 -1.40 -2.54
C VAL A 65 0.19 -2.84 -2.08
N LEU A 66 1.28 -3.48 -2.47
CA LEU A 66 1.63 -4.81 -1.98
C LEU A 66 2.50 -4.66 -0.74
N VAL A 67 2.15 -5.36 0.32
CA VAL A 67 2.86 -5.34 1.59
C VAL A 67 3.17 -6.78 1.95
N GLN A 68 4.45 -7.11 2.04
CA GLN A 68 4.89 -8.35 2.64
C GLN A 68 4.90 -8.16 4.16
N MET A 69 4.09 -8.92 4.88
CA MET A 69 4.06 -8.87 6.35
C MET A 69 3.60 -10.19 6.96
N GLU A 70 3.77 -10.33 8.26
CA GLU A 70 3.15 -11.39 9.06
C GLU A 70 1.71 -10.97 9.44
N MET A 71 0.74 -11.87 9.24
CA MET A 71 -0.65 -11.59 9.63
C MET A 71 -0.78 -11.67 11.14
N ASP A 72 -0.95 -10.50 11.75
CA ASP A 72 -1.18 -10.31 13.17
C ASP A 72 -2.23 -9.21 13.34
N ASP A 73 -3.02 -9.24 14.40
CA ASP A 73 -4.03 -8.19 14.69
C ASP A 73 -3.36 -6.81 14.77
N ALA A 74 -2.15 -6.75 15.34
CA ALA A 74 -1.39 -5.52 15.47
C ALA A 74 -0.96 -4.95 14.09
N THR A 75 -0.43 -5.79 13.19
CA THR A 75 -0.01 -5.35 11.85
C THR A 75 -1.22 -4.98 11.00
N TRP A 76 -2.32 -5.73 11.12
CA TRP A 76 -3.59 -5.43 10.46
C TRP A 76 -4.16 -4.07 10.90
N HIS A 77 -4.18 -3.80 12.21
CA HIS A 77 -4.62 -2.52 12.76
C HIS A 77 -3.72 -1.35 12.31
N LEU A 78 -2.40 -1.55 12.25
CA LEU A 78 -1.45 -0.53 11.81
C LEU A 78 -1.73 -0.08 10.36
N VAL A 79 -1.92 -1.04 9.46
CA VAL A 79 -2.23 -0.74 8.05
C VAL A 79 -3.61 -0.08 7.93
N LYS A 80 -4.62 -0.58 8.65
CA LYS A 80 -5.97 -0.01 8.63
C LYS A 80 -6.02 1.41 9.21
N ASN A 81 -5.21 1.72 10.21
CA ASN A 81 -5.09 3.05 10.77
C ASN A 81 -4.34 4.01 9.84
N THR A 82 -3.72 3.53 8.76
CA THR A 82 -2.92 4.37 7.86
C THR A 82 -3.83 5.29 7.06
N PRO A 83 -3.60 6.62 7.11
CA PRO A 83 -4.44 7.54 6.37
C PRO A 83 -4.37 7.21 4.89
N ARG A 84 -5.52 7.31 4.22
CA ARG A 84 -5.66 7.04 2.78
C ARG A 84 -5.50 5.57 2.39
N VAL A 85 -5.54 4.66 3.37
CA VAL A 85 -5.80 3.23 3.15
C VAL A 85 -7.31 3.00 3.23
N LEU A 86 -7.86 2.32 2.22
CA LEU A 86 -9.26 1.90 2.17
C LEU A 86 -9.47 0.54 2.85
N GLY A 87 -8.45 -0.32 2.83
CA GLY A 87 -8.47 -1.60 3.52
C GLY A 87 -7.61 -2.64 2.82
N PHE A 88 -7.61 -3.87 3.33
CA PHE A 88 -6.97 -5.02 2.67
C PHE A 88 -7.89 -5.65 1.62
N ILE A 89 -7.28 -6.14 0.55
CA ILE A 89 -7.90 -6.92 -0.52
C ILE A 89 -7.41 -8.36 -0.37
N GLY A 90 -8.33 -9.25 -0.02
CA GLY A 90 -8.06 -10.66 0.23
C GLY A 90 -9.23 -11.24 1.00
N GLY A 91 -9.67 -12.44 0.63
CA GLY A 91 -10.98 -13.00 0.98
C GLY A 91 -11.36 -12.89 2.46
N THR A 92 -12.53 -12.32 2.73
CA THR A 92 -13.18 -12.13 4.04
C THR A 92 -12.59 -11.00 4.89
N LYS A 93 -13.48 -10.10 5.35
CA LYS A 93 -13.19 -8.95 6.24
C LYS A 93 -12.41 -9.31 7.52
N ASP A 94 -12.33 -10.59 7.86
CA ASP A 94 -11.69 -11.11 9.07
C ASP A 94 -10.34 -11.81 8.83
N LYS A 95 -10.00 -12.26 7.60
CA LYS A 95 -8.70 -12.91 7.31
C LYS A 95 -8.32 -12.80 5.83
N PRO A 96 -7.61 -11.74 5.40
CA PRO A 96 -7.13 -11.66 4.03
C PRO A 96 -6.38 -12.93 3.61
N ALA A 97 -6.89 -13.62 2.60
CA ALA A 97 -6.28 -14.83 2.06
C ALA A 97 -4.87 -14.52 1.48
N PRO A 98 -3.89 -15.44 1.65
CA PRO A 98 -2.53 -15.29 1.13
C PRO A 98 -2.44 -15.32 -0.39
#